data_AF-A0A1Y3NNV8-F1
#
_entry.id   AF-A0A1Y3NNV8-F1
#
_cell.length_a   1.000
_cell.length_b   1.000
_cell.length_c   1.000
_cell.angle_alpha   90.00
_cell.angle_beta   90.00
_cell.angle_gamma   90.00
#
_symmetry.space_group_name_H-M   'P 1'
#
loop_
_entity.id
_entity.type
_entity.pdbx_description
1 polymer ?
#
loop_
_entity_poly.entity_id
_entity_poly.type
_entity_poly.pdbx_seq_one_letter_code
_entity_poly.pdbx_strand_id
1 'polypeptide(L)'
;MSIYNATSDSLIINIINSNIELSKEISINNNLKKVSFIGDSKESSIITFNDISLGFSFYNSLQEIKFKNITLYGILRFTHINNVEFDNVILNGSFISASNSLNNDTLKFNNLIFTSVRNSKIQFCFRLYGNQKNSLSILNSYFNGKYLNGCLDVKNGDNINIKYSTFENGNSTLNGGGALRISNSKKVLIENSYFNNNYSEMDGGVFYISNVNNLLSNNIKVYNATASLNGSVLYINTESIISEVYFNDINLNIIKNINYGGLVATY
;
A
#
# COMPACT_ATOMS: atom_id res chain seq x y z
N MET A 1 -13.19 -5.01 -32.45
CA MET A 1 -12.70 -3.89 -31.62
C MET A 1 -11.27 -4.23 -31.22
N SER A 2 -10.28 -3.38 -31.51
CA SER A 2 -8.90 -3.64 -31.10
C SER A 2 -8.78 -3.42 -29.60
N ILE A 3 -8.33 -4.44 -28.87
CA ILE A 3 -8.18 -4.44 -27.41
C ILE A 3 -7.03 -3.51 -26.97
N TYR A 4 -6.16 -3.11 -27.89
CA TYR A 4 -5.02 -2.24 -27.60
C TYR A 4 -4.79 -1.17 -28.66
N ASN A 5 -4.11 -0.11 -28.24
CA ASN A 5 -3.47 0.90 -29.07
C ASN A 5 -2.00 1.02 -28.63
N ALA A 6 -1.06 0.86 -29.56
CA ALA A 6 0.36 0.86 -29.26
C ALA A 6 1.09 1.89 -30.14
N THR A 7 1.95 2.68 -29.52
CA THR A 7 2.99 3.48 -30.19
C THR A 7 4.36 2.90 -29.85
N SER A 8 5.44 3.48 -30.39
CA SER A 8 6.81 3.06 -30.03
C SER A 8 7.10 3.13 -28.54
N ASP A 9 6.45 4.06 -27.83
CA ASP A 9 6.79 4.43 -26.44
C ASP A 9 5.65 4.13 -25.46
N SER A 10 4.45 3.79 -25.95
CA SER A 10 3.29 3.61 -25.09
C SER A 10 2.40 2.44 -25.53
N LEU A 11 1.82 1.74 -24.55
CA LEU A 11 0.81 0.72 -24.75
C LEU A 11 -0.42 1.05 -23.92
N ILE A 12 -1.57 1.17 -24.58
CA ILE A 12 -2.87 1.34 -23.94
C ILE A 12 -3.68 0.09 -24.21
N ILE A 13 -4.10 -0.59 -23.14
CA ILE A 13 -4.96 -1.77 -23.17
C ILE A 13 -6.35 -1.32 -22.68
N ASN A 14 -7.33 -1.36 -23.57
CA ASN A 14 -8.71 -0.99 -23.27
C ASN A 14 -9.52 -2.25 -22.94
N ILE A 15 -10.14 -2.27 -21.77
CA ILE A 15 -10.88 -3.41 -21.22
C ILE A 15 -12.31 -2.92 -21.05
N ILE A 16 -13.14 -2.98 -22.09
CA ILE A 16 -14.46 -2.34 -22.08
C ILE A 16 -15.54 -3.40 -21.96
N ASN A 17 -16.33 -3.38 -20.88
CA ASN A 17 -17.37 -4.36 -20.58
C ASN A 17 -16.91 -5.82 -20.82
N SER A 18 -15.71 -6.15 -20.32
CA SER A 18 -15.06 -7.42 -20.59
C SER A 18 -14.44 -8.01 -19.34
N ASN A 19 -14.53 -9.34 -19.23
CA ASN A 19 -13.75 -10.14 -18.29
C ASN A 19 -12.65 -10.87 -19.06
N ILE A 20 -11.39 -10.53 -18.80
CA ILE A 20 -10.22 -11.13 -19.43
C ILE A 20 -9.63 -12.14 -18.46
N GLU A 21 -9.63 -13.42 -18.85
CA GLU A 21 -9.00 -14.49 -18.09
C GLU A 21 -7.59 -14.79 -18.62
N LEU A 22 -6.60 -14.79 -17.72
CA LEU A 22 -5.19 -15.00 -18.02
C LEU A 22 -4.67 -16.24 -17.27
N SER A 23 -4.19 -17.22 -18.02
CA SER A 23 -3.66 -18.47 -17.45
C SER A 23 -2.15 -18.44 -17.19
N LYS A 24 -1.47 -17.33 -17.51
CA LYS A 24 -0.02 -17.18 -17.38
C LYS A 24 0.33 -15.80 -16.86
N GLU A 25 1.44 -15.71 -16.14
CA GLU A 25 2.04 -14.42 -15.78
C GLU A 25 2.40 -13.61 -17.03
N ILE A 26 2.14 -12.31 -16.97
CA ILE A 26 2.45 -11.37 -18.05
C ILE A 26 3.63 -10.51 -17.62
N SER A 27 4.76 -10.68 -18.30
CA SER A 27 5.94 -9.86 -18.10
C SER A 27 6.02 -8.76 -19.16
N ILE A 28 6.09 -7.50 -18.72
CA ILE A 28 6.28 -6.35 -19.60
C ILE A 28 7.70 -5.84 -19.38
N ASN A 29 8.58 -6.25 -20.30
CA ASN A 29 10.01 -5.92 -20.33
C ASN A 29 10.40 -5.51 -21.76
N ASN A 30 9.86 -4.39 -22.21
CA ASN A 30 10.11 -3.85 -23.55
C ASN A 30 10.53 -2.38 -23.44
N ASN A 31 10.94 -1.76 -24.53
CA ASN A 31 11.39 -0.36 -24.52
C ASN A 31 10.24 0.66 -24.37
N LEU A 32 9.05 0.24 -23.95
CA LEU A 32 7.96 1.15 -23.67
C LEU A 32 8.34 2.04 -22.48
N LYS A 33 7.93 3.30 -22.56
CA LYS A 33 8.00 4.24 -21.45
C LYS A 33 6.71 4.23 -20.64
N LYS A 34 5.58 3.91 -21.27
CA LYS A 34 4.26 3.99 -20.64
C LYS A 34 3.38 2.76 -20.91
N VAL A 35 2.71 2.28 -19.89
CA VAL A 35 1.65 1.26 -20.02
C VAL A 35 0.41 1.74 -19.28
N SER A 36 -0.75 1.60 -19.90
CA SER A 36 -2.04 1.95 -19.30
C SER A 36 -3.06 0.85 -19.52
N PHE A 37 -3.74 0.45 -18.45
CA PHE A 37 -4.90 -0.43 -18.47
C PHE A 37 -6.13 0.42 -18.14
N ILE A 38 -7.01 0.59 -19.12
CA ILE A 38 -8.15 1.50 -19.03
C ILE A 38 -9.45 0.72 -19.23
N GLY A 39 -10.27 0.71 -18.19
CA GLY A 39 -11.62 0.19 -18.24
C GLY A 39 -12.68 1.28 -18.37
N ASP A 40 -13.92 0.86 -18.60
CA ASP A 40 -15.09 1.73 -18.50
C ASP A 40 -15.53 1.93 -17.04
N SER A 41 -15.63 0.84 -16.28
CA SER A 41 -15.90 0.81 -14.86
C SER A 41 -15.22 -0.40 -14.21
N LYS A 42 -14.91 -0.31 -12.92
CA LYS A 42 -14.31 -1.43 -12.18
C LYS A 42 -15.27 -2.62 -12.07
N GLU A 43 -16.58 -2.39 -12.19
CA GLU A 43 -17.61 -3.43 -12.14
C GLU A 43 -17.70 -4.27 -13.42
N SER A 44 -17.35 -3.68 -14.57
CA SER A 44 -17.49 -4.31 -15.90
C SER A 44 -16.16 -4.58 -16.61
N SER A 45 -15.06 -3.97 -16.15
CA SER A 45 -13.71 -4.12 -16.70
C SER A 45 -12.84 -4.97 -15.79
N ILE A 46 -12.82 -6.28 -16.01
CA ILE A 46 -12.21 -7.24 -15.09
C ILE A 46 -11.05 -7.96 -15.76
N ILE A 47 -9.91 -8.04 -15.07
CA ILE A 47 -8.81 -8.94 -15.41
C ILE A 47 -8.68 -9.96 -14.28
N THR A 48 -8.74 -11.24 -14.64
CA THR A 48 -8.62 -12.35 -13.71
C THR A 48 -7.46 -13.24 -14.12
N PHE A 49 -6.54 -13.54 -13.19
CA PHE A 49 -5.60 -14.62 -13.38
C PHE A 49 -6.18 -15.91 -12.79
N ASN A 50 -6.10 -17.01 -13.55
CA ASN A 50 -6.68 -18.30 -13.16
C ASN A 50 -6.05 -18.86 -11.87
N ASP A 51 -4.81 -18.44 -11.60
CA ASP A 51 -4.11 -18.63 -10.33
C ASP A 51 -3.76 -17.24 -9.78
N ILE A 52 -4.23 -16.96 -8.57
CA ILE A 52 -4.06 -15.65 -7.91
C ILE A 52 -2.60 -15.32 -7.58
N SER A 53 -1.69 -16.30 -7.63
CA SER A 53 -0.25 -16.09 -7.48
C SER A 53 0.42 -15.55 -8.75
N LEU A 54 -0.26 -15.62 -9.90
CA LEU A 54 0.13 -15.01 -11.16
C LEU A 54 -0.31 -13.54 -11.22
N GLY A 55 0.16 -12.84 -12.23
CA GLY A 55 -0.10 -11.41 -12.34
C GLY A 55 0.69 -10.70 -13.42
N PHE A 56 0.87 -9.40 -13.23
CA PHE A 56 1.72 -8.57 -14.07
C PHE A 56 3.06 -8.29 -13.39
N SER A 57 4.13 -8.43 -14.16
CA SER A 57 5.49 -8.07 -13.75
C SER A 57 6.08 -7.03 -14.70
N PHE A 58 6.44 -5.88 -14.16
CA PHE A 58 6.94 -4.71 -14.91
C PHE A 58 8.40 -4.44 -14.59
N TYR A 59 9.23 -4.23 -15.62
CA TYR A 59 10.68 -4.12 -15.51
C TYR A 59 11.28 -2.89 -16.21
N ASN A 60 12.38 -2.37 -15.63
CA ASN A 60 13.54 -1.58 -16.08
C ASN A 60 13.48 -0.54 -17.23
N SER A 61 12.34 -0.23 -17.81
CA SER A 61 12.22 0.75 -18.91
C SER A 61 10.98 1.62 -18.80
N LEU A 62 9.99 1.16 -18.05
CA LEU A 62 8.72 1.84 -17.87
C LEU A 62 8.88 3.00 -16.87
N GLN A 63 8.59 4.19 -17.38
CA GLN A 63 8.54 5.41 -16.59
C GLN A 63 7.17 5.56 -15.92
N GLU A 64 6.10 5.08 -16.56
CA GLU A 64 4.72 5.29 -16.09
C GLU A 64 3.86 4.06 -16.31
N ILE A 65 3.15 3.65 -15.26
CA ILE A 65 2.12 2.62 -15.31
C ILE A 65 0.83 3.18 -14.73
N LYS A 66 -0.28 2.97 -15.43
CA LYS A 66 -1.59 3.45 -14.99
C LYS A 66 -2.64 2.35 -15.05
N PHE A 67 -3.40 2.21 -13.98
CA PHE A 67 -4.62 1.41 -13.93
C PHE A 67 -5.79 2.33 -13.64
N LYS A 68 -6.83 2.29 -14.47
CA LYS A 68 -8.00 3.16 -14.31
C LYS A 68 -9.30 2.42 -14.57
N ASN A 69 -10.26 2.55 -13.65
CA ASN A 69 -11.60 1.99 -13.78
C ASN A 69 -11.60 0.48 -14.08
N ILE A 70 -10.79 -0.30 -13.36
CA ILE A 70 -10.72 -1.76 -13.54
C ILE A 70 -10.79 -2.49 -12.21
N THR A 71 -11.16 -3.76 -12.28
CA THR A 71 -10.90 -4.76 -11.24
C THR A 71 -9.82 -5.71 -11.70
N LEU A 72 -8.85 -5.99 -10.82
CA LEU A 72 -7.77 -6.92 -11.06
C LEU A 72 -7.71 -7.99 -9.95
N TYR A 73 -7.67 -9.25 -10.36
CA TYR A 73 -7.40 -10.41 -9.49
C TYR A 73 -6.02 -10.99 -9.83
N GLY A 74 -5.00 -10.69 -9.03
CA GLY A 74 -3.64 -11.19 -9.24
C GLY A 74 -2.58 -10.35 -8.54
N ILE A 75 -1.31 -10.68 -8.80
CA ILE A 75 -0.16 -9.99 -8.22
C ILE A 75 0.32 -8.87 -9.16
N LEU A 76 0.67 -7.72 -8.61
CA LEU A 76 1.38 -6.68 -9.34
C LEU A 76 2.82 -6.57 -8.80
N ARG A 77 3.80 -6.75 -9.69
CA ARG A 77 5.23 -6.63 -9.36
C ARG A 77 5.85 -5.49 -10.15
N PHE A 78 6.45 -4.55 -9.43
CA PHE A 78 7.14 -3.40 -9.99
C PHE A 78 8.61 -3.47 -9.63
N THR A 79 9.46 -3.47 -10.66
CA THR A 79 10.92 -3.44 -10.50
C THR A 79 11.46 -2.25 -11.28
N HIS A 80 12.00 -1.27 -10.55
CA HIS A 80 12.58 -0.03 -11.09
C HIS A 80 11.59 0.79 -11.95
N ILE A 81 10.45 1.17 -11.36
CA ILE A 81 9.37 1.91 -12.03
C ILE A 81 9.16 3.27 -11.37
N ASN A 82 9.30 4.34 -12.15
CA ASN A 82 9.29 5.70 -11.61
C ASN A 82 7.90 6.18 -11.17
N ASN A 83 6.82 5.82 -11.87
CA ASN A 83 5.47 6.30 -11.55
C ASN A 83 4.43 5.20 -11.74
N VAL A 84 3.65 4.92 -10.70
CA VAL A 84 2.47 4.04 -10.80
C VAL A 84 1.25 4.73 -10.24
N GLU A 85 0.18 4.75 -11.02
CA GLU A 85 -1.09 5.39 -10.69
C GLU A 85 -2.24 4.39 -10.72
N PHE A 86 -3.05 4.39 -9.66
CA PHE A 86 -4.33 3.70 -9.58
C PHE A 86 -5.43 4.73 -9.39
N ASP A 87 -6.39 4.74 -10.31
CA ASP A 87 -7.53 5.67 -10.31
C ASP A 87 -8.84 4.89 -10.42
N ASN A 88 -9.59 4.80 -9.32
CA ASN A 88 -10.83 4.03 -9.22
C ASN A 88 -10.65 2.55 -9.60
N VAL A 89 -9.81 1.85 -8.83
CA VAL A 89 -9.41 0.46 -9.09
C VAL A 89 -9.80 -0.45 -7.92
N ILE A 90 -10.20 -1.69 -8.22
CA ILE A 90 -10.23 -2.78 -7.22
C ILE A 90 -9.05 -3.70 -7.49
N LEU A 91 -8.20 -3.91 -6.48
CA LEU A 91 -7.10 -4.86 -6.52
C LEU A 91 -7.32 -5.95 -5.48
N ASN A 92 -7.66 -7.15 -5.96
CA ASN A 92 -7.76 -8.36 -5.14
C ASN A 92 -6.49 -9.18 -5.36
N GLY A 93 -5.51 -9.07 -4.46
CA GLY A 93 -4.23 -9.67 -4.74
C GLY A 93 -3.09 -9.25 -3.83
N SER A 94 -1.91 -9.11 -4.42
CA SER A 94 -0.71 -8.63 -3.73
C SER A 94 -0.01 -7.58 -4.56
N PHE A 95 0.55 -6.58 -3.90
CA PHE A 95 1.34 -5.54 -4.54
C PHE A 95 2.77 -5.61 -4.01
N ILE A 96 3.73 -5.75 -4.92
CA ILE A 96 5.16 -5.80 -4.59
C ILE A 96 5.86 -4.72 -5.41
N SER A 97 6.36 -3.68 -4.74
CA SER A 97 7.37 -2.80 -5.32
C SER A 97 8.70 -3.08 -4.64
N ALA A 98 9.63 -3.66 -5.41
CA ALA A 98 11.00 -3.87 -4.99
C ALA A 98 11.86 -2.97 -5.87
N SER A 99 12.20 -1.79 -5.37
CA SER A 99 13.12 -0.89 -6.06
C SER A 99 14.48 -0.96 -5.37
N ASN A 100 15.45 -1.56 -6.05
CA ASN A 100 16.87 -1.38 -5.74
C ASN A 100 17.43 -0.17 -6.49
N SER A 101 16.61 0.50 -7.30
CA SER A 101 17.01 1.64 -8.11
C SER A 101 17.22 2.89 -7.25
N LEU A 102 18.10 3.75 -7.73
CA LEU A 102 18.33 5.09 -7.22
C LEU A 102 17.22 6.09 -7.61
N ASN A 103 16.19 5.65 -8.32
CA ASN A 103 15.13 6.52 -8.83
C ASN A 103 14.06 6.78 -7.76
N ASN A 104 13.50 8.00 -7.78
CA ASN A 104 12.42 8.41 -6.90
C ASN A 104 11.09 7.85 -7.43
N ASP A 105 10.62 6.76 -6.83
CA ASP A 105 9.37 6.15 -7.27
C ASP A 105 8.19 6.94 -6.67
N THR A 106 7.25 7.32 -7.53
CA THR A 106 6.00 7.98 -7.16
C THR A 106 4.85 6.99 -7.29
N LEU A 107 4.13 6.78 -6.20
CA LEU A 107 2.95 5.93 -6.18
C LEU A 107 1.72 6.75 -5.79
N LYS A 108 0.66 6.66 -6.60
CA LYS A 108 -0.58 7.40 -6.40
C LYS A 108 -1.78 6.46 -6.41
N PHE A 109 -2.49 6.41 -5.30
CA PHE A 109 -3.75 5.68 -5.16
C PHE A 109 -4.87 6.67 -4.92
N ASN A 110 -5.80 6.72 -5.86
CA ASN A 110 -7.02 7.49 -5.76
C ASN A 110 -8.21 6.54 -5.90
N ASN A 111 -9.03 6.41 -4.86
CA ASN A 111 -10.17 5.50 -4.86
C ASN A 111 -9.77 4.05 -5.17
N LEU A 112 -8.67 3.59 -4.54
CA LEU A 112 -8.24 2.20 -4.61
C LEU A 112 -8.96 1.38 -3.54
N ILE A 113 -9.56 0.26 -3.92
CA ILE A 113 -10.04 -0.78 -3.01
C ILE A 113 -9.06 -1.94 -3.09
N PHE A 114 -8.22 -2.09 -2.07
CA PHE A 114 -7.24 -3.16 -1.98
C PHE A 114 -7.71 -4.23 -1.01
N THR A 115 -7.73 -5.49 -1.46
CA THR A 115 -8.01 -6.65 -0.63
C THR A 115 -6.89 -7.66 -0.76
N SER A 116 -6.23 -7.96 0.36
CA SER A 116 -5.14 -8.93 0.38
C SER A 116 -5.63 -10.34 0.05
N VAL A 117 -4.74 -11.11 -0.56
CA VAL A 117 -4.83 -12.58 -0.63
C VAL A 117 -3.66 -13.19 0.11
N ARG A 118 -3.83 -14.41 0.64
CA ARG A 118 -2.77 -15.08 1.40
C ARG A 118 -1.64 -15.43 0.44
N ASN A 119 -0.47 -14.83 0.67
CA ASN A 119 0.76 -15.24 0.04
C ASN A 119 1.80 -15.42 1.13
N SER A 120 2.23 -16.65 1.38
CA SER A 120 3.18 -16.98 2.46
C SER A 120 4.51 -16.24 2.39
N LYS A 121 4.83 -15.64 1.22
CA LYS A 121 6.06 -14.87 1.00
C LYS A 121 5.93 -13.37 1.29
N ILE A 122 4.71 -12.87 1.53
CA ILE A 122 4.43 -11.42 1.60
C ILE A 122 3.69 -11.13 2.90
N GLN A 123 4.34 -10.44 3.84
CA GLN A 123 3.76 -10.11 5.15
C GLN A 123 2.92 -8.82 5.15
N PHE A 124 3.02 -8.01 4.09
CA PHE A 124 2.28 -6.77 3.94
C PHE A 124 1.60 -6.74 2.58
N CYS A 125 0.32 -6.42 2.57
CA CYS A 125 -0.51 -6.17 1.38
C CYS A 125 0.23 -5.37 0.32
N PHE A 126 0.92 -4.33 0.79
CA PHE A 126 1.65 -3.37 0.00
C PHE A 126 3.00 -3.09 0.64
N ARG A 127 4.07 -3.22 -0.15
CA ARG A 127 5.43 -2.83 0.23
C ARG A 127 5.97 -1.81 -0.76
N LEU A 128 6.41 -0.68 -0.24
CA LEU A 128 7.18 0.32 -0.97
C LEU A 128 8.58 0.39 -0.36
N TYR A 129 9.52 -0.28 -1.02
CA TYR A 129 10.93 -0.22 -0.70
C TYR A 129 11.67 0.46 -1.85
N GLY A 130 12.54 1.41 -1.52
CA GLY A 130 13.45 2.04 -2.46
C GLY A 130 14.70 2.53 -1.76
N ASN A 131 15.78 2.74 -2.51
CA ASN A 131 17.03 3.22 -1.95
C ASN A 131 17.04 4.74 -1.71
N GLN A 132 16.15 5.53 -2.35
CA GLN A 132 16.02 6.97 -2.12
C GLN A 132 14.59 7.52 -2.39
N LYS A 133 14.19 8.50 -1.56
CA LYS A 133 13.12 9.50 -1.73
C LYS A 133 11.84 9.09 -2.50
N ASN A 134 11.21 7.99 -2.11
CA ASN A 134 9.92 7.62 -2.70
C ASN A 134 8.80 8.57 -2.25
N SER A 135 7.86 8.88 -3.14
CA SER A 135 6.65 9.65 -2.80
C SER A 135 5.42 8.77 -2.90
N LEU A 136 4.56 8.82 -1.88
CA LEU A 136 3.34 8.03 -1.81
C LEU A 136 2.15 8.95 -1.52
N SER A 137 1.12 8.88 -2.35
CA SER A 137 -0.16 9.57 -2.14
C SER A 137 -1.29 8.56 -2.14
N ILE A 138 -1.99 8.43 -1.02
CA ILE A 138 -3.18 7.59 -0.85
C ILE A 138 -4.36 8.48 -0.52
N LEU A 139 -5.37 8.47 -1.37
CA LEU A 139 -6.55 9.31 -1.25
C LEU A 139 -7.82 8.47 -1.43
N ASN A 140 -8.81 8.66 -0.55
CA ASN A 140 -10.13 8.05 -0.65
C ASN A 140 -10.08 6.53 -0.85
N SER A 141 -9.12 5.84 -0.23
CA SER A 141 -8.81 4.45 -0.53
C SER A 141 -9.13 3.53 0.65
N TYR A 142 -9.38 2.26 0.36
CA TYR A 142 -9.72 1.22 1.33
C TYR A 142 -8.71 0.07 1.24
N PHE A 143 -8.13 -0.32 2.36
CA PHE A 143 -7.18 -1.42 2.47
C PHE A 143 -7.68 -2.45 3.48
N ASN A 144 -7.77 -3.71 3.07
CA ASN A 144 -8.15 -4.81 3.95
C ASN A 144 -7.10 -5.92 3.95
N GLY A 145 -6.44 -6.09 5.10
CA GLY A 145 -5.40 -7.10 5.29
C GLY A 145 -5.93 -8.53 5.46
N LYS A 146 -7.25 -8.71 5.66
CA LYS A 146 -7.92 -9.99 5.95
C LYS A 146 -7.31 -10.78 7.11
N TYR A 147 -6.63 -10.11 8.03
CA TYR A 147 -5.79 -10.68 9.09
C TYR A 147 -4.67 -11.60 8.57
N LEU A 148 -4.36 -11.49 7.28
CA LEU A 148 -3.31 -12.27 6.64
C LEU A 148 -1.98 -11.53 6.69
N ASN A 149 -2.03 -10.22 6.45
CA ASN A 149 -0.89 -9.35 6.23
C ASN A 149 -1.15 -7.96 6.83
N GLY A 150 -0.08 -7.19 7.08
CA GLY A 150 -0.21 -5.77 7.39
C GLY A 150 -0.69 -4.99 6.16
N CYS A 151 -1.33 -3.84 6.32
CA CYS A 151 -1.93 -3.14 5.16
C CYS A 151 -0.91 -2.35 4.32
N LEU A 152 0.02 -1.65 4.95
CA LEU A 152 0.97 -0.79 4.25
C LEU A 152 2.33 -0.85 4.94
N ASP A 153 3.39 -1.03 4.15
CA ASP A 153 4.75 -0.96 4.62
C ASP A 153 5.58 -0.06 3.71
N VAL A 154 6.05 1.05 4.26
CA VAL A 154 6.83 2.06 3.54
C VAL A 154 8.19 2.22 4.19
N LYS A 155 9.23 2.12 3.37
CA LYS A 155 10.62 2.37 3.78
C LYS A 155 11.22 3.43 2.86
N ASN A 156 11.97 4.38 3.45
CA ASN A 156 12.69 5.43 2.72
C ASN A 156 11.79 6.38 1.93
N GLY A 157 10.63 6.76 2.48
CA GLY A 157 9.72 7.73 1.86
C GLY A 157 10.14 9.18 2.10
N ASP A 158 10.16 10.02 1.05
CA ASP A 158 10.41 11.46 1.18
C ASP A 158 9.14 12.19 1.61
N ASN A 159 8.02 11.90 0.93
CA ASN A 159 6.73 12.53 1.17
C ASN A 159 5.62 11.48 1.07
N ILE A 160 5.05 11.13 2.21
CA ILE A 160 3.96 10.16 2.35
C ILE A 160 2.72 10.93 2.78
N ASN A 161 1.66 10.84 1.99
CA ASN A 161 0.41 11.54 2.23
C ASN A 161 -0.76 10.56 2.15
N ILE A 162 -1.45 10.33 3.26
CA ILE A 162 -2.57 9.39 3.39
C ILE A 162 -3.77 10.18 3.90
N LYS A 163 -4.82 10.31 3.08
CA LYS A 163 -6.02 11.08 3.45
C LYS A 163 -7.30 10.35 3.14
N TYR A 164 -8.31 10.55 3.99
CA TYR A 164 -9.67 10.05 3.77
C TYR A 164 -9.71 8.54 3.46
N SER A 165 -8.82 7.78 4.10
CA SER A 165 -8.60 6.38 3.77
C SER A 165 -8.87 5.48 4.97
N THR A 166 -9.20 4.23 4.67
CA THR A 166 -9.57 3.23 5.67
C THR A 166 -8.64 2.03 5.60
N PHE A 167 -8.15 1.59 6.75
CA PHE A 167 -7.27 0.43 6.90
C PHE A 167 -7.86 -0.53 7.92
N GLU A 168 -8.21 -1.74 7.47
CA GLU A 168 -8.89 -2.72 8.32
C GLU A 168 -8.26 -4.10 8.28
N ASN A 169 -8.43 -4.82 9.39
CA ASN A 169 -8.06 -6.23 9.50
C ASN A 169 -6.59 -6.46 9.11
N GLY A 170 -5.72 -5.51 9.40
CA GLY A 170 -4.28 -5.64 9.21
C GLY A 170 -3.68 -6.55 10.27
N ASN A 171 -2.74 -7.42 9.87
CA ASN A 171 -2.04 -8.33 10.79
C ASN A 171 -0.54 -8.39 10.48
N SER A 172 0.30 -7.96 11.43
CA SER A 172 1.77 -8.06 11.32
C SER A 172 2.35 -8.97 12.39
N THR A 173 2.98 -10.07 11.96
CA THR A 173 3.56 -11.07 12.87
C THR A 173 5.02 -10.83 13.22
N LEU A 174 5.76 -10.00 12.46
CA LEU A 174 7.22 -9.91 12.62
C LEU A 174 7.80 -8.55 13.02
N ASN A 175 7.32 -7.41 12.52
CA ASN A 175 7.95 -6.13 12.88
C ASN A 175 6.95 -5.00 13.05
N GLY A 176 5.84 -5.30 13.73
CA GLY A 176 4.88 -4.28 14.12
C GLY A 176 4.01 -3.74 12.99
N GLY A 177 3.11 -2.82 13.33
CA GLY A 177 2.36 -2.01 12.37
C GLY A 177 1.31 -2.80 11.62
N GLY A 178 0.29 -3.30 12.33
CA GLY A 178 -0.79 -4.08 11.72
C GLY A 178 -1.45 -3.36 10.55
N ALA A 179 -1.72 -2.06 10.69
CA ALA A 179 -2.17 -1.23 9.57
C ALA A 179 -0.99 -0.69 8.77
N LEU A 180 -0.20 0.19 9.39
CA LEU A 180 0.89 0.92 8.73
C LEU A 180 2.21 0.68 9.44
N ARG A 181 3.21 0.33 8.65
CA ARG A 181 4.62 0.41 9.04
C ARG A 181 5.31 1.46 8.19
N ILE A 182 5.93 2.44 8.83
CA ILE A 182 6.65 3.50 8.12
C ILE A 182 8.03 3.65 8.75
N SER A 183 9.07 3.50 7.93
CA SER A 183 10.46 3.55 8.39
C SER A 183 11.35 4.47 7.54
N ASN A 184 12.33 5.10 8.19
CA ASN A 184 13.38 5.92 7.55
C ASN A 184 12.82 6.96 6.58
N SER A 185 11.74 7.64 6.98
CA SER A 185 10.99 8.53 6.09
C SER A 185 11.07 9.98 6.55
N LYS A 186 10.97 10.95 5.64
CA LYS A 186 11.15 12.37 5.99
C LYS A 186 9.85 13.02 6.43
N LYS A 187 8.86 13.05 5.55
CA LYS A 187 7.59 13.73 5.80
C LYS A 187 6.43 12.76 5.63
N VAL A 188 5.63 12.63 6.68
CA VAL A 188 4.47 11.76 6.73
C VAL A 188 3.27 12.55 7.20
N LEU A 189 2.21 12.55 6.40
CA LEU A 189 0.93 13.16 6.71
C LEU A 189 -0.17 12.10 6.65
N ILE A 190 -0.91 11.95 7.74
CA ILE A 190 -2.07 11.07 7.83
C ILE A 190 -3.25 11.90 8.31
N GLU A 191 -4.28 12.05 7.49
CA GLU A 191 -5.43 12.90 7.84
C GLU A 191 -6.77 12.23 7.58
N ASN A 192 -7.76 12.52 8.44
CA ASN A 192 -9.16 12.16 8.22
C ASN A 192 -9.34 10.66 7.89
N SER A 193 -8.58 9.80 8.54
CA SER A 193 -8.46 8.38 8.18
C SER A 193 -8.94 7.47 9.30
N TYR A 194 -9.38 6.27 8.93
CA TYR A 194 -10.02 5.31 9.83
C TYR A 194 -9.24 4.00 9.88
N PHE A 195 -9.02 3.49 11.10
CA PHE A 195 -8.24 2.28 11.35
C PHE A 195 -9.06 1.34 12.24
N ASN A 196 -9.28 0.11 11.81
CA ASN A 196 -10.17 -0.81 12.53
C ASN A 196 -9.68 -2.26 12.52
N ASN A 197 -9.73 -2.91 13.68
CA ASN A 197 -9.35 -4.31 13.86
C ASN A 197 -7.92 -4.62 13.38
N ASN A 198 -6.96 -3.76 13.71
CA ASN A 198 -5.57 -3.98 13.32
C ASN A 198 -4.79 -4.62 14.47
N TYR A 199 -4.01 -5.65 14.15
CA TYR A 199 -3.27 -6.45 15.10
C TYR A 199 -1.78 -6.53 14.74
N SER A 200 -0.92 -6.53 15.75
CA SER A 200 0.46 -6.98 15.60
C SER A 200 0.87 -7.91 16.75
N GLU A 201 1.62 -8.97 16.41
CA GLU A 201 2.27 -9.83 17.40
C GLU A 201 3.43 -9.14 18.12
N MET A 202 3.93 -8.01 17.59
CA MET A 202 4.99 -7.24 18.22
C MET A 202 4.47 -5.87 18.65
N ASP A 203 4.98 -4.79 18.05
CA ASP A 203 4.73 -3.43 18.51
C ASP A 203 3.83 -2.64 17.55
N GLY A 204 3.03 -1.71 18.05
CA GLY A 204 2.25 -0.81 17.19
C GLY A 204 1.12 -1.54 16.46
N GLY A 205 0.02 -1.81 17.15
CA GLY A 205 -1.09 -2.58 16.57
C GLY A 205 -1.68 -1.93 15.33
N VAL A 206 -1.71 -0.59 15.28
CA VAL A 206 -2.01 0.17 14.06
C VAL A 206 -0.74 0.66 13.40
N PHE A 207 0.06 1.45 14.11
CA PHE A 207 1.19 2.19 13.59
C PHE A 207 2.49 1.70 14.19
N TYR A 208 3.43 1.29 13.34
CA TYR A 208 4.84 1.18 13.70
C TYR A 208 5.62 2.24 12.93
N ILE A 209 6.15 3.22 13.65
CA ILE A 209 6.85 4.37 13.10
C ILE A 209 8.30 4.31 13.54
N SER A 210 9.23 4.29 12.60
CA SER A 210 10.66 4.26 12.93
C SER A 210 11.49 5.22 12.11
N ASN A 211 12.36 5.99 12.76
CA ASN A 211 13.24 6.96 12.11
C ASN A 211 12.49 7.86 11.12
N VAL A 212 11.39 8.48 11.58
CA VAL A 212 10.59 9.42 10.79
C VAL A 212 10.86 10.85 11.28
N ASN A 213 11.33 11.73 10.38
CA ASN A 213 11.72 13.08 10.77
C ASN A 213 10.51 13.95 11.13
N ASN A 214 9.43 13.89 10.36
CA ASN A 214 8.22 14.67 10.60
C ASN A 214 6.98 13.81 10.30
N LEU A 215 6.22 13.50 11.34
CA LEU A 215 4.93 12.82 11.25
C LEU A 215 3.84 13.74 11.81
N LEU A 216 2.86 14.08 10.97
CA LEU A 216 1.62 14.72 11.38
C LEU A 216 0.46 13.77 11.12
N SER A 217 -0.23 13.38 12.18
CA SER A 217 -1.47 12.62 12.14
C SER A 217 -2.60 13.46 12.70
N ASN A 218 -3.68 13.66 11.95
CA ASN A 218 -4.77 14.55 12.34
C ASN A 218 -6.15 13.97 12.02
N ASN A 219 -7.10 14.12 12.94
CA ASN A 219 -8.47 13.64 12.80
C ASN A 219 -8.53 12.16 12.37
N ILE A 220 -7.81 11.31 13.11
CA ILE A 220 -7.82 9.87 12.88
C ILE A 220 -8.73 9.17 13.87
N LYS A 221 -9.36 8.08 13.43
CA LYS A 221 -10.19 7.25 14.30
C LYS A 221 -9.64 5.84 14.34
N VAL A 222 -9.47 5.29 15.54
CA VAL A 222 -8.90 3.96 15.75
C VAL A 222 -9.82 3.10 16.60
N TYR A 223 -10.16 1.92 16.10
CA TYR A 223 -11.03 0.94 16.75
C TYR A 223 -10.35 -0.41 16.82
N ASN A 224 -10.48 -1.07 17.97
CA ASN A 224 -10.02 -2.45 18.20
C ASN A 224 -8.59 -2.71 17.69
N ALA A 225 -7.66 -1.85 18.11
CA ALA A 225 -6.24 -2.03 17.85
C ALA A 225 -5.61 -2.87 18.95
N THR A 226 -4.70 -3.78 18.58
CA THR A 226 -4.01 -4.65 19.54
C THR A 226 -2.57 -4.90 19.12
N ALA A 227 -1.64 -4.78 20.07
CA ALA A 227 -0.27 -5.22 19.94
C ALA A 227 0.04 -6.16 21.11
N SER A 228 0.81 -7.22 20.89
CA SER A 228 1.12 -8.18 21.96
C SER A 228 2.30 -7.74 22.84
N LEU A 229 3.18 -6.86 22.35
CA LEU A 229 4.33 -6.37 23.09
C LEU A 229 4.16 -4.91 23.53
N ASN A 230 4.24 -3.94 22.60
CA ASN A 230 4.18 -2.53 22.96
C ASN A 230 3.28 -1.69 22.07
N GLY A 231 2.62 -0.68 22.64
CA GLY A 231 1.86 0.33 21.89
C GLY A 231 0.69 -0.27 21.10
N SER A 232 -0.44 -0.55 21.77
CA SER A 232 -1.60 -1.17 21.12
C SER A 232 -2.09 -0.41 19.88
N VAL A 233 -1.91 0.92 19.87
CA VAL A 233 -2.14 1.76 18.69
C VAL A 233 -0.84 2.14 18.01
N LEU A 234 0.14 2.63 18.77
CA LEU A 234 1.30 3.30 18.21
C LEU A 234 2.59 2.86 18.91
N TYR A 235 3.56 2.46 18.11
CA TYR A 235 4.95 2.33 18.53
C TYR A 235 5.82 3.28 17.72
N ILE A 236 6.65 4.06 18.42
CA ILE A 236 7.64 4.96 17.82
C ILE A 236 9.04 4.54 18.28
N ASN A 237 9.96 4.38 17.34
CA ASN A 237 11.38 4.18 17.64
C ASN A 237 12.21 5.12 16.76
N THR A 238 12.97 6.03 17.35
CA THR A 238 13.82 6.93 16.57
C THR A 238 15.24 7.02 17.09
N GLU A 239 16.19 6.79 16.20
CA GLU A 239 17.60 7.09 16.43
C GLU A 239 17.93 8.55 16.08
N SER A 240 16.99 9.28 15.46
CA SER A 240 17.17 10.65 14.98
C SER A 240 16.69 11.68 15.99
N ILE A 241 17.59 12.58 16.37
CA ILE A 241 17.39 13.64 17.38
C ILE A 241 16.36 14.71 16.92
N ILE A 242 16.02 14.76 15.62
CA ILE A 242 15.17 15.81 15.01
C ILE A 242 13.80 15.24 14.60
N SER A 243 13.28 14.26 15.34
CA SER A 243 11.99 13.64 15.00
C SER A 243 10.85 14.38 15.69
N GLU A 244 9.95 14.95 14.90
CA GLU A 244 8.72 15.58 15.38
C GLU A 244 7.51 14.71 15.02
N VAL A 245 6.74 14.33 16.04
CA VAL A 245 5.56 13.47 15.88
C VAL A 245 4.37 14.09 16.58
N TYR A 246 3.34 14.45 15.80
CA TYR A 246 2.11 15.06 16.29
C TYR A 246 0.91 14.17 15.96
N PHE A 247 0.08 13.92 16.98
CA PHE A 247 -1.20 13.25 16.82
C PHE A 247 -2.31 14.14 17.39
N ASN A 248 -3.15 14.66 16.51
CA ASN A 248 -4.22 15.59 16.82
C ASN A 248 -5.59 14.94 16.55
N ASP A 249 -6.58 15.24 17.37
CA ASP A 249 -7.97 14.81 17.20
C ASP A 249 -8.13 13.29 17.01
N ILE A 250 -7.49 12.50 17.88
CA ILE A 250 -7.62 11.04 17.85
C ILE A 250 -8.88 10.61 18.61
N ASN A 251 -9.75 9.85 17.95
CA ASN A 251 -10.83 9.11 18.63
C ASN A 251 -10.44 7.64 18.77
N LEU A 252 -10.42 7.14 20.02
CA LEU A 252 -9.98 5.79 20.37
C LEU A 252 -11.11 5.00 21.02
N ASN A 253 -11.34 3.79 20.52
CA ASN A 253 -12.21 2.81 21.18
C ASN A 253 -11.53 1.43 21.17
N ILE A 254 -10.96 1.06 22.32
CA ILE A 254 -10.15 -0.16 22.49
C ILE A 254 -10.89 -1.09 23.44
N ILE A 255 -11.24 -2.28 22.93
CA ILE A 255 -12.12 -3.23 23.61
C ILE A 255 -11.31 -4.35 24.30
N LYS A 256 -10.00 -4.48 24.04
CA LYS A 256 -9.14 -5.54 24.59
C LYS A 256 -8.15 -5.02 25.62
N ASN A 257 -7.93 -5.82 26.66
CA ASN A 257 -6.92 -5.56 27.70
C ASN A 257 -5.52 -5.40 27.08
N ILE A 258 -4.88 -4.28 27.40
CA ILE A 258 -3.49 -4.00 27.05
C ILE A 258 -2.64 -4.72 28.09
N ASN A 259 -2.21 -5.95 27.81
CA ASN A 259 -1.42 -6.73 28.76
C ASN A 259 0.00 -6.15 28.92
N TYR A 260 0.55 -5.49 27.89
CA TYR A 260 1.89 -4.90 27.88
C TYR A 260 1.94 -3.62 27.01
N GLY A 261 2.64 -2.58 27.48
CA GLY A 261 3.09 -1.44 26.66
C GLY A 261 2.09 -0.35 26.26
N GLY A 262 0.96 -0.19 26.98
CA GLY A 262 0.08 0.98 26.86
C GLY A 262 -0.56 1.18 25.47
N LEU A 263 -1.25 2.31 25.32
CA LEU A 263 -1.80 2.77 24.03
C LEU A 263 -0.68 3.14 23.04
N VAL A 264 0.32 3.83 23.57
CA VAL A 264 1.48 4.38 22.87
C VAL A 264 2.72 3.89 23.61
N ALA A 265 3.73 3.46 22.85
CA ALA A 265 5.06 3.17 23.34
C ALA A 265 6.11 3.88 22.50
N THR A 266 7.18 4.32 23.16
CA THR A 266 8.30 5.04 22.56
C THR A 266 9.61 4.43 23.03
N TYR A 267 10.55 4.25 22.12
CA TYR A 267 11.93 3.83 22.40
C TYR A 267 12.93 4.82 21.79
#